data_AF-A0A846ECE0-F1
#
_entry.id   AF-A0A846ECE0-F1
#
_cell.length_a   1.000
_cell.length_b   1.000
_cell.length_c   1.000
_cell.angle_alpha   90.00
_cell.angle_beta   90.00
_cell.angle_gamma   90.00
#
_symmetry.space_group_name_H-M   'P 1'
#
loop_
_entity.id
_entity.type
_entity.pdbx_description
1 polymer ?
#
loop_
_entity_poly.entity_id
_entity_poly.type
_entity_poly.pdbx_seq_one_letter_code
_entity_poly.pdbx_strand_id
1 'polypeptide(L)'
;MDFYTQQLARKRPWTPTCGERMATVPGAEQVLGRALALRILELEVAEWLDESLANTQLPDTAIACLRSNILDEQRHDLVLGMAAKTYPFATDRDDLEAQGIHRQWLDHPDHPLVKAFVLENSVFFVILPLLRTFGGVGLGIISADISGDESVHAAVHRQAAKDMGYTYSPSLDRLRRDTVAWLVDGLRIPEAGRSGRPQRWLEASDRLLYEGASDLIETRRGIQPAFFEIANNALPSYS
;
A
#
# COMPACT_ATOMS: atom_id res chain seq x y z
N MET A 1 22.91 8.86 14.56
CA MET A 1 22.33 8.22 13.37
C MET A 1 21.28 9.18 12.83
N ASP A 2 21.42 9.66 11.60
CA ASP A 2 20.43 10.56 10.97
C ASP A 2 19.10 9.85 10.72
N PHE A 3 18.06 10.61 10.36
CA PHE A 3 16.71 10.09 10.17
C PHE A 3 16.65 8.94 9.15
N TYR A 4 17.29 9.10 7.99
CA TYR A 4 17.23 8.10 6.91
C TYR A 4 17.96 6.82 7.30
N THR A 5 19.12 6.94 7.96
CA THR A 5 19.82 5.76 8.49
C THR A 5 19.00 5.03 9.56
N GLN A 6 18.25 5.75 10.40
CA GLN A 6 17.35 5.11 11.37
C GLN A 6 16.21 4.36 10.67
N GLN A 7 15.63 4.92 9.60
CA GLN A 7 14.56 4.24 8.85
C GLN A 7 15.08 2.99 8.13
N LEU A 8 16.25 3.08 7.50
CA LEU A 8 16.89 1.95 6.83
C LEU A 8 17.15 0.79 7.80
N ALA A 9 17.56 1.09 9.04
CA ALA A 9 17.81 0.08 10.08
C ALA A 9 16.53 -0.63 10.59
N ARG A 10 15.33 -0.11 10.29
CA ARG A 10 14.05 -0.74 10.68
C ARG A 10 13.59 -1.82 9.71
N LYS A 11 14.12 -1.83 8.49
CA LYS A 11 13.72 -2.75 7.42
C LYS A 11 14.11 -4.17 7.80
N ARG A 12 13.26 -5.13 7.43
CA ARG A 12 13.47 -6.55 7.71
C ARG A 12 13.37 -7.35 6.42
N PRO A 13 14.30 -8.27 6.15
CA PRO A 13 14.18 -9.14 5.00
C PRO A 13 12.97 -10.07 5.17
N TRP A 14 12.23 -10.24 4.08
CA TRP A 14 11.16 -11.22 3.96
C TRP A 14 11.08 -11.70 2.51
N THR A 15 10.61 -12.93 2.33
CA THR A 15 10.49 -13.57 1.02
C THR A 15 9.05 -13.49 0.53
N PRO A 16 8.79 -13.01 -0.71
CA PRO A 16 7.48 -13.06 -1.33
C PRO A 16 6.93 -14.49 -1.41
N THR A 17 5.88 -14.77 -0.66
CA THR A 17 5.16 -16.04 -0.70
C THR A 17 3.66 -15.80 -0.79
N CYS A 18 2.98 -16.63 -1.58
CA CYS A 18 1.54 -16.66 -1.65
C CYS A 18 1.13 -18.13 -1.61
N GLY A 19 0.42 -18.52 -0.55
CA GLY A 19 -0.11 -19.86 -0.40
C GLY A 19 -1.30 -20.15 -1.30
N GLU A 20 -2.01 -21.23 -0.99
CA GLU A 20 -3.29 -21.53 -1.64
C GLU A 20 -4.36 -20.51 -1.25
N ARG A 21 -5.44 -20.45 -2.04
CA ARG A 21 -6.57 -19.57 -1.78
C ARG A 21 -7.26 -19.97 -0.47
N MET A 22 -7.37 -19.02 0.45
CA MET A 22 -8.05 -19.20 1.73
C MET A 22 -9.43 -18.55 1.76
N ALA A 23 -10.21 -18.83 2.81
CA ALA A 23 -11.51 -18.20 3.02
C ALA A 23 -11.36 -16.69 3.27
N THR A 24 -12.22 -15.91 2.63
CA THR A 24 -12.34 -14.46 2.80
C THR A 24 -13.67 -14.12 3.48
N VAL A 25 -13.83 -12.87 3.93
CA VAL A 25 -15.12 -12.41 4.47
C VAL A 25 -16.15 -12.40 3.33
N PRO A 26 -17.30 -13.08 3.48
CA PRO A 26 -18.34 -13.09 2.45
C PRO A 26 -18.84 -11.68 2.11
N GLY A 27 -19.01 -11.40 0.82
CA GLY A 27 -19.44 -10.09 0.32
C GLY A 27 -18.30 -9.06 0.17
N ALA A 28 -17.06 -9.43 0.50
CA ALA A 28 -15.89 -8.57 0.32
C ALA A 28 -15.16 -8.78 -1.01
N GLU A 29 -15.62 -9.70 -1.85
CA GLU A 29 -14.92 -10.12 -3.07
C GLU A 29 -14.60 -8.91 -3.97
N GLN A 30 -15.56 -8.02 -4.19
CA GLN A 30 -15.35 -6.84 -5.03
C GLN A 30 -14.27 -5.90 -4.44
N VAL A 31 -14.33 -5.59 -3.14
CA VAL A 31 -13.35 -4.66 -2.54
C VAL A 31 -11.94 -5.27 -2.53
N LEU A 32 -11.84 -6.59 -2.32
CA LEU A 32 -10.57 -7.32 -2.40
C LEU A 32 -10.05 -7.38 -3.84
N GLY A 33 -10.94 -7.61 -4.81
CA GLY A 33 -10.62 -7.58 -6.24
C GLY A 33 -10.08 -6.22 -6.66
N ARG A 34 -10.76 -5.13 -6.29
CA ARG A 34 -10.32 -3.75 -6.56
C ARG A 34 -9.01 -3.41 -5.85
N ALA A 35 -8.85 -3.83 -4.60
CA ALA A 35 -7.59 -3.66 -3.86
C ALA A 35 -6.41 -4.32 -4.60
N LEU A 36 -6.60 -5.55 -5.09
CA LEU A 36 -5.59 -6.26 -5.86
C LEU A 36 -5.41 -5.68 -7.28
N ALA A 37 -6.46 -5.13 -7.90
CA ALA A 37 -6.36 -4.45 -9.21
C ALA A 37 -5.48 -3.18 -9.10
N LEU A 38 -5.57 -2.45 -7.98
CA LEU A 38 -4.74 -1.26 -7.71
C LEU A 38 -3.28 -1.56 -7.36
N ARG A 39 -2.84 -2.83 -7.31
CA ARG A 39 -1.40 -3.18 -7.15
C ARG A 39 -0.50 -2.52 -8.20
N ILE A 40 -1.07 -2.17 -9.36
CA ILE A 40 -0.34 -1.46 -10.43
C ILE A 40 0.11 -0.06 -10.02
N LEU A 41 -0.40 0.50 -8.92
CA LEU A 41 0.04 1.80 -8.37
C LEU A 41 1.37 1.71 -7.61
N GLU A 42 1.86 0.51 -7.25
CA GLU A 42 3.06 0.30 -6.42
C GLU A 42 4.35 0.75 -7.15
N LEU A 43 4.34 0.73 -8.48
CA LEU A 43 5.54 0.94 -9.28
C LEU A 43 5.54 2.32 -9.90
N GLU A 44 6.17 3.32 -9.26
CA GLU A 44 6.58 4.56 -9.97
C GLU A 44 7.50 5.57 -9.23
N VAL A 45 8.33 5.12 -8.28
CA VAL A 45 9.37 6.00 -7.69
C VAL A 45 10.76 5.78 -8.33
N ALA A 46 10.99 4.59 -8.87
CA ALA A 46 12.31 4.15 -9.32
C ALA A 46 12.86 4.94 -10.52
N GLU A 47 12.05 5.12 -11.57
CA GLU A 47 12.46 5.84 -12.78
C GLU A 47 12.72 7.32 -12.51
N TRP A 48 12.01 7.88 -11.54
CA TRP A 48 12.13 9.28 -11.15
C TRP A 48 13.26 9.55 -10.16
N LEU A 49 13.71 8.52 -9.43
CA LEU A 49 14.88 8.61 -8.57
C LEU A 49 16.16 8.89 -9.37
N ASP A 50 16.43 8.20 -10.48
CA ASP A 50 17.71 8.37 -11.16
C ASP A 50 17.90 9.76 -11.81
N GLU A 51 16.85 10.35 -12.40
CA GLU A 51 16.93 11.72 -12.96
C GLU A 51 16.85 12.82 -11.89
N SER A 52 16.02 12.65 -10.85
CA SER A 52 15.91 13.64 -9.79
C SER A 52 17.14 13.64 -8.89
N LEU A 53 17.67 12.47 -8.50
CA LEU A 53 18.82 12.34 -7.60
C LEU A 53 20.09 12.98 -8.15
N ALA A 54 20.31 12.90 -9.46
CA ALA A 54 21.43 13.57 -10.12
C ALA A 54 21.42 15.10 -9.92
N ASN A 55 20.27 15.68 -9.60
CA ASN A 55 20.05 17.12 -9.47
C ASN A 55 19.50 17.54 -8.08
N THR A 56 19.35 16.60 -7.13
CA THR A 56 18.87 16.91 -5.76
C THR A 56 20.01 17.29 -4.81
N GLN A 57 19.67 17.98 -3.72
CA GLN A 57 20.55 18.21 -2.57
C GLN A 57 20.27 17.24 -1.41
N LEU A 58 19.57 16.12 -1.68
CA LEU A 58 19.28 15.14 -0.63
C LEU A 58 20.59 14.49 -0.13
N PRO A 59 20.70 14.19 1.17
CA PRO A 59 21.89 13.53 1.70
C PRO A 59 22.00 12.10 1.17
N ASP A 60 23.23 11.59 1.02
CA ASP A 60 23.50 10.22 0.53
C ASP A 60 22.71 9.13 1.27
N THR A 61 22.42 9.33 2.57
CA THR A 61 21.62 8.41 3.37
C THR A 61 20.14 8.37 2.94
N ALA A 62 19.58 9.50 2.49
CA ALA A 62 18.25 9.55 1.90
C ALA A 62 18.22 8.78 0.58
N ILE A 63 19.23 9.00 -0.27
CA ILE A 63 19.38 8.32 -1.56
C ILE A 63 19.44 6.80 -1.36
N ALA A 64 20.26 6.34 -0.41
CA ALA A 64 20.38 4.93 -0.09
C ALA A 64 19.05 4.33 0.40
N CYS A 65 18.30 5.07 1.22
CA CYS A 65 17.00 4.64 1.72
C CYS A 65 15.95 4.55 0.60
N LEU A 66 15.88 5.54 -0.28
CA LEU A 66 14.95 5.54 -1.42
C LEU A 66 15.26 4.40 -2.40
N ARG A 67 16.54 4.14 -2.70
CA ARG A 67 16.95 2.96 -3.48
C ARG A 67 16.57 1.65 -2.81
N SER A 68 16.66 1.59 -1.48
CA SER A 68 16.20 0.42 -0.75
C SER A 68 14.67 0.25 -0.85
N ASN A 69 13.89 1.33 -0.85
CA ASN A 69 12.43 1.24 -1.02
C ASN A 69 12.06 0.68 -2.40
N ILE A 70 12.74 1.09 -3.48
CA ILE A 70 12.55 0.51 -4.82
C ILE A 70 12.66 -1.02 -4.82
N LEU A 71 13.62 -1.58 -4.07
CA LEU A 71 13.80 -3.03 -3.98
C LEU A 71 12.66 -3.72 -3.22
N ASP A 72 11.97 -3.01 -2.33
CA ASP A 72 10.77 -3.51 -1.67
C ASP A 72 9.60 -3.53 -2.65
N GLU A 73 9.44 -2.50 -3.50
CA GLU A 73 8.35 -2.47 -4.50
C GLU A 73 8.39 -3.65 -5.46
N GLN A 74 9.59 -4.11 -5.83
CA GLN A 74 9.75 -5.33 -6.62
C GLN A 74 9.21 -6.57 -5.90
N ARG A 75 9.32 -6.61 -4.56
CA ARG A 75 8.78 -7.68 -3.71
C ARG A 75 7.28 -7.52 -3.53
N HIS A 76 6.78 -6.28 -3.39
CA HIS A 76 5.35 -5.95 -3.32
C HIS A 76 4.64 -6.37 -4.61
N ASP A 77 5.14 -5.94 -5.77
CA ASP A 77 4.58 -6.31 -7.08
C ASP A 77 4.54 -7.83 -7.26
N LEU A 78 5.63 -8.52 -6.91
CA LEU A 78 5.69 -9.97 -7.01
C LEU A 78 4.62 -10.64 -6.13
N VAL A 79 4.53 -10.29 -4.85
CA VAL A 79 3.59 -10.95 -3.93
C VAL A 79 2.13 -10.57 -4.20
N LEU A 80 1.84 -9.31 -4.55
CA LEU A 80 0.50 -8.86 -4.92
C LEU A 80 0.08 -9.43 -6.27
N GLY A 81 1.01 -9.62 -7.21
CA GLY A 81 0.79 -10.33 -8.46
C GLY A 81 0.48 -11.82 -8.26
N MET A 82 1.15 -12.47 -7.32
CA MET A 82 0.77 -13.83 -6.90
C MET A 82 -0.62 -13.83 -6.25
N ALA A 83 -0.89 -12.88 -5.36
CA ALA A 83 -2.18 -12.75 -4.68
C ALA A 83 -3.33 -12.53 -5.67
N ALA A 84 -3.17 -11.67 -6.68
CA ALA A 84 -4.16 -11.44 -7.72
C ALA A 84 -4.49 -12.71 -8.53
N LYS A 85 -3.49 -13.58 -8.76
CA LYS A 85 -3.71 -14.89 -9.40
C LYS A 85 -4.43 -15.88 -8.49
N THR A 86 -4.08 -15.91 -7.21
CA THR A 86 -4.68 -16.81 -6.21
C THR A 86 -6.11 -16.40 -5.82
N TYR A 87 -6.38 -15.10 -5.81
CA TYR A 87 -7.67 -14.48 -5.46
C TYR A 87 -8.23 -13.71 -6.67
N PRO A 88 -8.71 -14.41 -7.72
CA PRO A 88 -9.18 -13.78 -8.96
C PRO A 88 -10.58 -13.17 -8.78
N PHE A 89 -10.67 -12.16 -7.91
CA PHE A 89 -11.91 -11.43 -7.61
C PHE A 89 -12.10 -10.20 -8.49
N ALA A 90 -11.01 -9.64 -9.02
CA ALA A 90 -11.07 -8.53 -9.94
C ALA A 90 -11.74 -8.97 -11.25
N THR A 91 -12.65 -8.15 -11.77
CA THR A 91 -13.21 -8.35 -13.10
C THR A 91 -12.38 -7.61 -14.15
N ASP A 92 -12.52 -7.98 -15.43
CA ASP A 92 -11.90 -7.23 -16.55
C ASP A 92 -12.22 -5.74 -16.50
N ARG A 93 -13.43 -5.39 -16.01
CA ARG A 93 -13.84 -4.01 -15.82
C ARG A 93 -13.06 -3.34 -14.69
N ASP A 94 -12.89 -4.02 -13.56
CA ASP A 94 -12.11 -3.47 -12.43
C ASP A 94 -10.65 -3.26 -12.84
N ASP A 95 -10.06 -4.19 -13.60
CA ASP A 95 -8.69 -4.05 -14.12
C ASP A 95 -8.58 -2.88 -15.11
N LEU A 96 -9.55 -2.69 -16.00
CA LEU A 96 -9.58 -1.56 -16.93
C LEU A 96 -9.74 -0.22 -16.20
N GLU A 97 -10.63 -0.14 -15.21
CA GLU A 97 -10.83 1.06 -14.39
C GLU A 97 -9.58 1.37 -13.56
N ALA A 98 -8.92 0.36 -12.98
CA ALA A 98 -7.65 0.50 -12.28
C ALA A 98 -6.55 1.05 -13.20
N GLN A 99 -6.43 0.56 -14.44
CA GLN A 99 -5.50 1.12 -15.43
C GLN A 99 -5.78 2.59 -15.74
N GLY A 100 -7.05 2.98 -15.81
CA GLY A 100 -7.46 4.38 -15.96
C GLY A 100 -7.08 5.24 -14.76
N ILE A 101 -7.19 4.72 -13.54
CA ILE A 101 -6.73 5.40 -12.31
C ILE A 101 -5.21 5.53 -12.32
N HIS A 102 -4.48 4.44 -12.61
CA HIS A 102 -3.02 4.45 -12.72
C HIS A 102 -2.53 5.50 -13.72
N ARG A 103 -3.18 5.59 -14.90
CA ARG A 103 -2.84 6.62 -15.88
C ARG A 103 -3.05 8.05 -15.38
N GLN A 104 -4.10 8.28 -14.58
CA GLN A 104 -4.31 9.60 -13.95
C GLN A 104 -3.22 9.94 -12.94
N TRP A 105 -2.75 8.97 -12.15
CA TRP A 105 -1.61 9.17 -11.24
C TRP A 105 -0.33 9.48 -11.99
N LEU A 106 -0.04 8.72 -13.06
CA LEU A 106 1.07 8.95 -13.98
C LEU A 106 1.09 10.38 -14.54
N ASP A 107 -0.04 10.79 -15.13
CA ASP A 107 -0.18 12.07 -15.82
C ASP A 107 -0.34 13.27 -14.87
N HIS A 108 -0.54 13.03 -13.57
CA HIS A 108 -0.71 14.12 -12.61
C HIS A 108 0.58 14.96 -12.48
N PRO A 109 0.49 16.31 -12.51
CA PRO A 109 1.65 17.21 -12.60
C PRO A 109 2.48 17.34 -11.31
N ASP A 110 1.93 16.90 -10.17
CA ASP A 110 2.67 16.89 -8.91
C ASP A 110 3.92 16.03 -8.99
N HIS A 111 4.94 16.46 -8.24
CA HIS A 111 6.24 15.81 -8.28
C HIS A 111 6.15 14.32 -7.88
N PRO A 112 6.92 13.43 -8.54
CA PRO A 112 7.17 12.03 -8.14
C PRO A 112 7.01 11.68 -6.67
N LEU A 113 7.90 12.26 -5.89
CA LEU A 113 8.05 12.02 -4.49
C LEU A 113 6.79 12.38 -3.70
N VAL A 114 6.04 13.37 -4.17
CA VAL A 114 4.79 13.81 -3.57
C VAL A 114 3.66 12.84 -3.91
N LYS A 115 3.61 12.33 -5.15
CA LYS A 115 2.62 11.30 -5.54
C LYS A 115 2.83 10.01 -4.75
N ALA A 116 4.08 9.54 -4.64
CA ALA A 116 4.46 8.40 -3.81
C ALA A 116 4.06 8.61 -2.33
N PHE A 117 4.45 9.76 -1.77
CA PHE A 117 4.06 10.14 -0.41
C PHE A 117 2.53 10.06 -0.18
N VAL A 118 1.73 10.60 -1.11
CA VAL A 118 0.26 10.58 -0.98
C VAL A 118 -0.27 9.14 -1.10
N LEU A 119 0.20 8.36 -2.08
CA LEU A 119 -0.21 6.96 -2.26
C LEU A 119 0.04 6.12 -1.01
N GLU A 120 1.26 6.12 -0.49
CA GLU A 120 1.66 5.31 0.67
C GLU A 120 0.91 5.70 1.92
N ASN A 121 0.79 7.01 2.16
CA ASN A 121 0.17 7.48 3.39
C ASN A 121 -1.33 7.33 3.39
N SER A 122 -2.00 7.29 2.24
CA SER A 122 -3.47 7.46 2.22
C SER A 122 -4.24 6.58 1.26
N VAL A 123 -3.57 5.82 0.38
CA VAL A 123 -4.16 4.79 -0.48
C VAL A 123 -3.69 3.41 -0.05
N PHE A 124 -2.37 3.16 0.04
CA PHE A 124 -1.86 1.85 0.47
C PHE A 124 -2.16 1.55 1.94
N PHE A 125 -2.10 2.56 2.81
CA PHE A 125 -2.61 2.47 4.18
C PHE A 125 -4.14 2.36 4.30
N VAL A 126 -4.86 2.25 3.19
CA VAL A 126 -6.27 1.79 3.13
C VAL A 126 -6.37 0.40 2.52
N ILE A 127 -5.70 0.17 1.38
CA ILE A 127 -5.66 -1.11 0.68
C ILE A 127 -5.16 -2.24 1.60
N LEU A 128 -4.03 -2.05 2.27
CA LEU A 128 -3.44 -3.09 3.12
C LEU A 128 -4.36 -3.45 4.30
N PRO A 129 -4.89 -2.49 5.08
CA PRO A 129 -5.95 -2.75 6.03
C PRO A 129 -7.19 -3.46 5.47
N LEU A 130 -7.63 -3.15 4.24
CA LEU A 130 -8.76 -3.86 3.60
C LEU A 130 -8.41 -5.33 3.34
N LEU A 131 -7.25 -5.60 2.73
CA LEU A 131 -6.74 -6.97 2.50
C LEU A 131 -6.65 -7.75 3.81
N ARG A 132 -6.15 -7.11 4.88
CA ARG A 132 -6.09 -7.68 6.21
C ARG A 132 -7.46 -7.97 6.82
N THR A 133 -8.38 -7.02 6.72
CA THR A 133 -9.68 -7.09 7.40
C THR A 133 -10.59 -8.11 6.73
N PHE A 134 -10.54 -8.19 5.41
CA PHE A 134 -11.50 -8.96 4.62
C PHE A 134 -10.90 -10.17 3.92
N GLY A 135 -9.59 -10.21 3.72
CA GLY A 135 -8.93 -11.23 2.92
C GLY A 135 -8.50 -12.49 3.67
N GLY A 136 -8.91 -12.62 4.94
CA GLY A 136 -8.58 -13.76 5.78
C GLY A 136 -7.08 -13.86 6.10
N VAL A 137 -6.63 -15.07 6.47
CA VAL A 137 -5.24 -15.30 6.88
C VAL A 137 -4.26 -15.06 5.73
N GLY A 138 -4.57 -15.56 4.52
CA GLY A 138 -3.66 -15.48 3.37
C GLY A 138 -3.33 -14.05 2.95
N LEU A 139 -4.34 -13.24 2.62
CA LEU A 139 -4.12 -11.83 2.26
C LEU A 139 -3.70 -10.98 3.48
N GLY A 140 -4.07 -11.40 4.68
CA GLY A 140 -3.63 -10.75 5.91
C GLY A 140 -2.12 -10.87 6.15
N ILE A 141 -1.52 -12.02 5.85
CA ILE A 141 -0.07 -12.22 5.94
C ILE A 141 0.64 -11.32 4.93
N ILE A 142 0.20 -11.34 3.67
CA ILE A 142 0.74 -10.48 2.61
C ILE A 142 0.64 -9.01 3.02
N SER A 143 -0.51 -8.58 3.54
CA SER A 143 -0.70 -7.24 4.06
C SER A 143 0.29 -6.90 5.18
N ALA A 144 0.56 -7.84 6.10
CA ALA A 144 1.45 -7.61 7.23
C ALA A 144 2.92 -7.46 6.81
N ASP A 145 3.38 -8.28 5.86
CA ASP A 145 4.74 -8.19 5.33
C ASP A 145 4.96 -6.85 4.61
N ILE A 146 4.05 -6.46 3.71
CA ILE A 146 4.11 -5.18 2.99
C ILE A 146 3.99 -3.98 3.96
N SER A 147 3.08 -4.03 4.93
CA SER A 147 2.87 -2.91 5.88
C SER A 147 4.13 -2.56 6.69
N GLY A 148 5.03 -3.51 6.90
CA GLY A 148 6.32 -3.27 7.55
C GLY A 148 7.19 -2.31 6.74
N ASP A 149 7.31 -2.58 5.45
CA ASP A 149 8.09 -1.80 4.49
C ASP A 149 7.42 -0.43 4.24
N GLU A 150 6.10 -0.40 4.01
CA GLU A 150 5.33 0.84 3.80
C GLU A 150 5.44 1.85 4.94
N SER A 151 5.60 1.39 6.18
CA SER A 151 5.82 2.29 7.32
C SER A 151 7.14 3.07 7.23
N VAL A 152 8.16 2.48 6.61
CA VAL A 152 9.45 3.11 6.31
C VAL A 152 9.31 4.00 5.09
N HIS A 153 8.65 3.53 4.03
CA HIS A 153 8.45 4.29 2.80
C HIS A 153 7.71 5.60 3.05
N ALA A 154 6.55 5.51 3.69
CA ALA A 154 5.71 6.65 4.04
C ALA A 154 6.46 7.69 4.89
N ALA A 155 7.39 7.26 5.75
CA ALA A 155 8.21 8.14 6.57
C ALA A 155 9.32 8.82 5.74
N VAL A 156 9.98 8.06 4.87
CA VAL A 156 11.09 8.51 4.01
C VAL A 156 10.59 9.46 2.92
N HIS A 157 9.54 9.10 2.17
CA HIS A 157 9.00 9.95 1.11
C HIS A 157 8.40 11.25 1.65
N ARG A 158 7.74 11.19 2.82
CA ARG A 158 7.28 12.41 3.52
C ARG A 158 8.46 13.33 3.87
N GLN A 159 9.52 12.78 4.47
CA GLN A 159 10.66 13.59 4.89
C GLN A 159 11.42 14.14 3.67
N ALA A 160 11.63 13.33 2.63
CA ALA A 160 12.31 13.75 1.42
C ALA A 160 11.52 14.82 0.65
N ALA A 161 10.18 14.68 0.55
CA ALA A 161 9.33 15.72 -0.05
C ALA A 161 9.44 17.04 0.72
N LYS A 162 9.46 16.98 2.06
CA LYS A 162 9.64 18.15 2.93
C LYS A 162 11.03 18.78 2.75
N ASP A 163 12.09 17.98 2.71
CA ASP A 163 13.47 18.46 2.53
C ASP A 163 13.65 19.17 1.18
N MET A 164 12.91 18.73 0.16
CA MET A 164 12.86 19.38 -1.17
C MET A 164 11.87 20.54 -1.27
N GLY A 165 11.14 20.86 -0.19
CA GLY A 165 10.16 21.95 -0.16
C GLY A 165 8.89 21.69 -0.96
N TYR A 166 8.58 20.42 -1.26
CA TYR A 166 7.38 20.05 -1.99
C TYR A 166 6.16 19.89 -1.07
N THR A 167 4.99 20.20 -1.63
CA THR A 167 3.68 19.94 -1.02
C THR A 167 2.76 19.35 -2.07
N TYR A 168 1.78 18.54 -1.65
CA TYR A 168 0.74 18.07 -2.57
C TYR A 168 -0.22 19.20 -2.94
N SER A 169 -0.69 19.17 -4.18
CA SER A 169 -1.72 20.08 -4.67
C SER A 169 -3.12 19.62 -4.28
N PRO A 170 -4.11 20.53 -4.26
CA PRO A 170 -5.51 20.15 -4.07
C PRO A 170 -6.05 19.17 -5.13
N SER A 171 -5.50 19.18 -6.35
CA SER A 171 -5.90 18.24 -7.40
C SER A 171 -5.37 16.83 -7.12
N LEU A 172 -4.17 16.70 -6.56
CA LEU A 172 -3.64 15.38 -6.15
C LEU A 172 -4.46 14.80 -5.00
N ASP A 173 -4.84 15.64 -4.04
CA ASP A 173 -5.72 15.23 -2.94
C ASP A 173 -7.10 14.78 -3.46
N ARG A 174 -7.65 15.46 -4.47
CA ARG A 174 -8.88 15.00 -5.15
C ARG A 174 -8.68 13.65 -5.82
N LEU A 175 -7.60 13.45 -6.58
CA LEU A 175 -7.31 12.18 -7.23
C LEU A 175 -7.20 11.03 -6.23
N ARG A 176 -6.56 11.26 -5.07
CA ARG A 176 -6.55 10.31 -3.95
C ARG A 176 -7.96 9.97 -3.49
N ARG A 177 -8.80 10.98 -3.21
CA ARG A 177 -10.19 10.75 -2.76
C ARG A 177 -10.97 9.91 -3.77
N ASP A 178 -10.85 10.23 -5.05
CA ASP A 178 -11.54 9.51 -6.12
C ASP A 178 -11.05 8.06 -6.23
N THR A 179 -9.73 7.84 -6.06
CA THR A 179 -9.12 6.50 -6.03
C THR A 179 -9.69 5.65 -4.89
N VAL A 180 -9.74 6.19 -3.67
CA VAL A 180 -10.29 5.46 -2.51
C VAL A 180 -11.80 5.28 -2.62
N ALA A 181 -12.53 6.29 -3.13
CA ALA A 181 -13.96 6.18 -3.37
C ALA A 181 -14.27 5.04 -4.34
N TRP A 182 -13.56 4.94 -5.46
CA TRP A 182 -13.69 3.83 -6.39
C TRP A 182 -13.39 2.49 -5.72
N LEU A 183 -12.31 2.41 -4.93
CA LEU A 183 -11.93 1.18 -4.22
C LEU A 183 -13.07 0.66 -3.32
N VAL A 184 -13.74 1.54 -2.57
CA VAL A 184 -14.72 1.13 -1.54
C VAL A 184 -16.20 1.33 -1.91
N ASP A 185 -16.51 1.83 -3.11
CA ASP A 185 -17.88 2.23 -3.51
C ASP A 185 -18.94 1.15 -3.21
N GLY A 186 -18.67 -0.11 -3.58
CA GLY A 186 -19.58 -1.23 -3.38
C GLY A 186 -19.53 -1.91 -2.00
N LEU A 187 -18.63 -1.50 -1.11
CA LEU A 187 -18.41 -2.19 0.17
C LEU A 187 -19.62 -2.06 1.10
N ARG A 188 -20.41 -3.13 1.28
CA ARG A 188 -21.55 -3.16 2.21
C ARG A 188 -21.62 -4.52 2.90
N ILE A 189 -21.02 -4.62 4.09
CA ILE A 189 -20.98 -5.86 4.87
C ILE A 189 -21.48 -5.57 6.29
N PRO A 190 -22.79 -5.67 6.56
CA PRO A 190 -23.38 -5.33 7.87
C PRO A 190 -22.70 -6.03 9.05
N GLU A 191 -22.31 -7.29 8.87
CA GLU A 191 -21.69 -8.16 9.88
C GLU A 191 -20.28 -7.66 10.27
N ALA A 192 -19.62 -6.90 9.39
CA ALA A 192 -18.33 -6.27 9.65
C ALA A 192 -18.46 -4.89 10.34
N GLY A 193 -19.66 -4.51 10.76
CA GLY A 193 -19.91 -3.30 11.55
C GLY A 193 -19.47 -2.02 10.86
N ARG A 194 -18.55 -1.27 11.48
CA ARG A 194 -18.00 -0.03 10.89
C ARG A 194 -17.08 -0.31 9.70
N SER A 195 -16.32 -1.40 9.73
CA SER A 195 -15.39 -1.76 8.66
C SER A 195 -16.11 -2.13 7.38
N GLY A 196 -17.34 -2.65 7.45
CA GLY A 196 -18.17 -2.95 6.29
C GLY A 196 -18.83 -1.74 5.62
N ARG A 197 -18.41 -0.51 5.93
CA ARG A 197 -18.95 0.74 5.38
C ARG A 197 -17.86 1.52 4.64
N PRO A 198 -18.11 2.05 3.43
CA PRO A 198 -17.10 2.79 2.67
C PRO A 198 -16.63 4.03 3.40
N GLN A 199 -17.56 4.70 4.08
CA GLN A 199 -17.32 5.95 4.79
C GLN A 199 -16.15 5.85 5.77
N ARG A 200 -15.99 4.70 6.43
CA ARG A 200 -14.87 4.47 7.35
C ARG A 200 -13.52 4.60 6.64
N TRP A 201 -13.40 4.01 5.46
CA TRP A 201 -12.15 3.95 4.71
C TRP A 201 -11.82 5.29 4.03
N LEU A 202 -12.85 6.01 3.60
CA LEU A 202 -12.72 7.38 3.11
C LEU A 202 -12.22 8.32 4.22
N GLU A 203 -12.83 8.25 5.41
CA GLU A 203 -12.40 9.02 6.58
C GLU A 203 -11.00 8.62 7.03
N ALA A 204 -10.66 7.33 7.00
CA ALA A 204 -9.31 6.87 7.31
C ALA A 204 -8.27 7.44 6.33
N SER A 205 -8.55 7.42 5.02
CA SER A 205 -7.68 8.01 3.99
C SER A 205 -7.43 9.49 4.24
N ASP A 206 -8.49 10.26 4.54
CA ASP A 206 -8.41 11.69 4.84
C ASP A 206 -7.53 11.96 6.06
N ARG A 207 -7.80 11.26 7.16
CA ARG A 207 -7.06 11.47 8.41
C ARG A 207 -5.60 11.05 8.28
N LEU A 208 -5.30 9.99 7.53
CA LEU A 208 -3.91 9.61 7.28
C LEU A 208 -3.15 10.69 6.50
N LEU A 209 -3.77 11.30 5.48
CA LEU A 209 -3.12 12.36 4.71
C LEU A 209 -2.94 13.64 5.54
N TYR A 210 -3.98 14.06 6.27
CA TYR A 210 -4.01 15.37 6.94
C TYR A 210 -3.41 15.35 8.35
N GLU A 211 -3.61 14.27 9.10
CA GLU A 211 -3.21 14.13 10.51
C GLU A 211 -2.02 13.17 10.67
N GLY A 212 -1.71 12.34 9.68
CA GLY A 212 -0.70 11.29 9.78
C GLY A 212 -1.13 10.08 10.62
N ALA A 213 -2.42 9.99 10.98
CA ALA A 213 -2.97 8.91 11.78
C ALA A 213 -4.43 8.64 11.41
N SER A 214 -4.90 7.41 11.61
CA SER A 214 -6.31 7.05 11.48
C SER A 214 -6.80 6.22 12.66
N ASP A 215 -8.10 5.94 12.66
CA ASP A 215 -8.76 5.05 13.60
C ASP A 215 -8.56 3.56 13.26
N LEU A 216 -7.69 3.22 12.30
CA LEU A 216 -7.35 1.83 11.93
C LEU A 216 -6.37 1.19 12.94
N ILE A 217 -6.39 1.59 14.21
CA ILE A 217 -5.45 1.13 15.24
C ILE A 217 -5.49 -0.39 15.41
N GLU A 218 -6.64 -1.03 15.14
CA GLU A 218 -6.76 -2.50 15.19
C GLU A 218 -5.80 -3.24 14.25
N THR A 219 -5.35 -2.61 13.16
CA THR A 219 -4.43 -3.23 12.20
C THR A 219 -2.99 -3.29 12.71
N ARG A 220 -2.67 -2.61 13.83
CA ARG A 220 -1.34 -2.64 14.47
C ARG A 220 -0.97 -4.00 15.08
N ARG A 221 -1.94 -4.86 15.36
CA ARG A 221 -1.68 -6.19 15.96
C ARG A 221 -1.10 -7.11 14.89
N GLY A 222 -0.06 -7.89 15.19
CA GLY A 222 0.44 -8.90 14.24
C GLY A 222 -0.64 -9.93 13.89
N ILE A 223 -0.59 -10.50 12.68
CA ILE A 223 -1.30 -11.77 12.42
C ILE A 223 -0.41 -12.88 12.94
N GLN A 224 -0.93 -13.70 13.84
CA GLN A 224 -0.31 -14.96 14.18
C GLN A 224 -1.22 -16.07 13.66
N PRO A 225 -0.86 -16.70 12.53
CA PRO A 225 -1.60 -17.85 12.03
C PRO A 225 -1.59 -18.95 13.10
N ALA A 226 -2.74 -19.57 13.37
CA ALA A 226 -2.76 -20.76 14.22
C ALA A 226 -2.12 -21.96 13.47
N PHE A 227 -1.62 -22.94 14.21
CA PHE A 227 -0.80 -24.09 13.73
C PHE A 227 -1.41 -24.94 12.57
N PHE A 228 -2.68 -24.71 12.19
CA PHE A 228 -3.37 -25.44 11.11
C PHE A 228 -4.07 -24.53 10.09
N GLU A 229 -3.90 -23.21 10.19
CA GLU A 229 -4.58 -22.28 9.29
C GLU A 229 -3.87 -22.15 7.95
N ILE A 230 -2.55 -22.36 7.89
CA ILE A 230 -1.77 -22.20 6.67
C ILE A 230 -0.69 -23.30 6.56
N ALA A 231 -0.42 -23.75 5.33
CA ALA A 231 0.65 -24.69 5.07
C ALA A 231 2.02 -24.08 5.38
N ASN A 232 2.95 -24.87 5.94
CA ASN A 232 4.27 -24.37 6.36
C ASN A 232 5.08 -23.71 5.24
N ASN A 233 4.93 -24.16 4.00
CA ASN A 233 5.60 -23.57 2.83
C ASN A 233 5.00 -22.22 2.39
N ALA A 234 3.83 -21.88 2.89
CA ALA A 234 3.15 -20.61 2.65
C ALA A 234 3.32 -19.60 3.80
N LEU A 235 4.00 -20.00 4.89
CA LEU A 235 4.41 -19.06 5.92
C LEU A 235 5.56 -18.19 5.44
N PRO A 236 5.60 -16.90 5.84
CA PRO A 236 6.75 -16.06 5.58
C PRO A 236 8.01 -16.63 6.22
N SER A 237 9.12 -16.55 5.50
CA SER A 237 10.45 -16.82 6.03
C SER A 237 11.16 -15.50 6.28
N TYR A 238 11.60 -15.29 7.52
CA TYR A 238 12.41 -14.17 7.94
C TYR A 238 13.83 -14.69 8.20
N SER A 239 14.75 -14.43 7.28
CA SER A 239 16.15 -14.90 7.34
C SER A 239 17.11 -13.75 7.56
#